data_AF-A0A6N2KLY5-F1
#
_entry.id   AF-A0A6N2KLY5-F1
#
_cell.length_a   1.000
_cell.length_b   1.000
_cell.length_c   1.000
_cell.angle_alpha   90.00
_cell.angle_beta   90.00
_cell.angle_gamma   90.00
#
_symmetry.space_group_name_H-M   'P 1'
#
loop_
_entity.id
_entity.type
_entity.pdbx_description
1 polymer ?
#
loop_
_entity_poly.entity_id
_entity_poly.type
_entity_poly.pdbx_seq_one_letter_code
_entity_poly.pdbx_strand_id
1 'polypeptide(L)'
;MVVVAAGRAFTRQPVWVKSVVRDRAYLLIGERIDITAAVNARGVVLSDQGLPSIVAKNMLMGSKSGPVVLPLVARIVQTPNAALNASNSEGADFLIYVFLAQRRILM
;
A
#
# COMPACT_ATOMS: atom_id res chain seq x y z
N MET A 1 -8.94 -5.76 10.76
CA MET A 1 -7.81 -4.87 11.12
C MET A 1 -6.81 -4.88 9.97
N VAL A 2 -6.32 -3.71 9.54
CA VAL A 2 -5.33 -3.58 8.44
C VAL A 2 -4.05 -3.06 9.05
N VAL A 3 -2.93 -3.73 8.80
CA VAL A 3 -1.60 -3.30 9.27
C VAL A 3 -0.82 -2.79 8.06
N VAL A 4 -0.52 -1.50 8.08
CA VAL A 4 0.30 -0.87 7.05
C VAL A 4 1.73 -0.82 7.55
N ALA A 5 2.64 -1.50 6.86
CA ALA A 5 4.07 -1.41 7.11
C ALA A 5 4.69 -0.46 6.07
N ALA A 6 5.04 0.75 6.52
CA ALA A 6 5.76 1.73 5.73
C ALA A 6 7.15 1.95 6.35
N GLY A 7 8.21 1.72 5.57
CA GLY A 7 9.58 1.87 6.03
C GLY A 7 10.52 2.08 4.85
N ARG A 8 11.47 3.01 4.99
CA ARG A 8 12.45 3.35 3.93
C ARG A 8 13.60 2.33 3.81
N ALA A 9 13.69 1.36 4.71
CA ALA A 9 14.86 0.50 4.84
C ALA A 9 14.58 -0.93 4.37
N PHE A 10 15.46 -1.41 3.48
CA PHE A 10 15.57 -2.79 2.98
C PHE A 10 15.91 -3.73 4.15
N THR A 11 14.94 -4.00 5.01
CA THR A 11 15.16 -4.72 6.28
C THR A 11 14.23 -5.91 6.37
N ARG A 12 14.65 -6.92 7.13
CA ARG A 12 13.91 -8.16 7.40
C ARG A 12 12.53 -7.93 8.05
N GLN A 13 12.26 -6.72 8.55
CA GLN A 13 11.11 -6.32 9.37
C GLN A 13 9.74 -6.74 8.83
N PRO A 14 9.41 -6.65 7.52
CA PRO A 14 8.09 -7.01 7.03
C PRO A 14 7.75 -8.51 7.22
N VAL A 15 8.76 -9.38 7.17
CA VAL A 15 8.59 -10.83 7.41
C VAL A 15 8.23 -11.09 8.89
N TRP A 16 8.81 -10.31 9.80
CA TRP A 16 8.57 -10.43 11.23
C TRP A 16 7.16 -9.96 11.57
N VAL A 17 6.75 -8.81 11.00
CA VAL A 17 5.38 -8.31 11.14
C VAL A 17 4.38 -9.33 10.60
N LYS A 18 4.64 -9.94 9.43
CA LYS A 18 3.79 -11.00 8.90
C LYS A 18 3.71 -12.22 9.84
N SER A 19 4.82 -12.61 10.47
CA SER A 19 4.85 -13.73 11.43
C SER A 19 4.05 -13.44 12.71
N VAL A 20 4.08 -12.20 13.20
CA VAL A 20 3.34 -11.75 14.39
C VAL A 20 1.83 -11.60 14.09
N VAL A 21 1.51 -11.00 12.95
CA VAL A 21 0.14 -10.72 12.52
C VAL A 21 -0.57 -11.99 12.02
N ARG A 22 0.18 -12.90 11.38
CA ARG A 22 -0.33 -14.11 10.69
C ARG A 22 -1.48 -13.74 9.76
N ASP A 23 -2.67 -14.32 9.96
CA ASP A 23 -3.87 -14.07 9.16
C ASP A 23 -4.91 -13.20 9.87
N ARG A 24 -4.56 -12.57 11.00
CA ARG A 24 -5.50 -11.74 11.78
C ARG A 24 -5.65 -10.32 11.24
N ALA A 25 -4.68 -9.85 10.45
CA ALA A 25 -4.77 -8.56 9.79
C ALA A 25 -4.14 -8.59 8.39
N TYR A 26 -4.68 -7.78 7.49
CA TYR A 26 -4.14 -7.61 6.15
C TYR A 26 -2.87 -6.77 6.22
N LEU A 27 -1.73 -7.35 5.84
CA LEU A 27 -0.46 -6.65 5.72
C LEU A 27 -0.36 -5.98 4.34
N LEU A 28 -0.24 -4.66 4.34
CA LEU A 28 0.03 -3.83 3.17
C LEU A 28 1.42 -3.17 3.29
N ILE A 29 2.21 -3.19 2.22
CA ILE A 29 3.57 -2.61 2.18
C ILE A 29 3.55 -1.27 1.44
N GLY A 30 4.24 -0.25 1.96
CA GLY A 30 4.33 1.05 1.29
C GLY A 30 5.24 1.04 0.07
N GLU A 31 4.71 1.48 -1.09
CA GLU A 31 5.36 1.82 -2.39
C GLU A 31 6.19 0.74 -3.09
N ARG A 32 6.67 -0.26 -2.35
CA ARG A 32 7.63 -1.27 -2.79
C ARG A 32 6.92 -2.55 -3.21
N ILE A 33 6.57 -2.63 -4.49
CA ILE A 33 5.92 -3.78 -5.12
C ILE A 33 6.82 -5.02 -5.07
N ASP A 34 8.12 -4.84 -5.28
CA ASP A 34 9.15 -5.87 -5.21
C ASP A 34 9.18 -6.56 -3.83
N ILE A 35 9.14 -5.78 -2.74
CA ILE A 35 9.08 -6.31 -1.37
C ILE A 35 7.72 -6.98 -1.12
N THR A 36 6.63 -6.37 -1.60
CA THR A 36 5.27 -6.90 -1.47
C THR A 36 5.17 -8.33 -2.02
N ALA A 37 5.74 -8.56 -3.21
CA ALA A 37 5.82 -9.87 -3.82
C ALA A 37 6.72 -10.82 -3.01
N ALA A 38 7.92 -10.38 -2.62
CA ALA A 38 8.90 -11.19 -1.89
C ALA A 38 8.37 -11.70 -0.53
N VAL A 39 7.60 -10.89 0.19
CA VAL A 39 7.03 -11.29 1.50
C VAL A 39 5.65 -11.92 1.39
N ASN A 40 5.14 -12.08 0.16
CA ASN A 40 3.78 -12.51 -0.14
C ASN A 40 2.75 -11.73 0.70
N ALA A 41 2.87 -10.40 0.74
CA ALA A 41 1.90 -9.53 1.40
C ALA A 41 0.57 -9.53 0.62
N ARG A 42 -0.50 -9.08 1.28
CA ARG A 42 -1.85 -9.05 0.68
C ARG A 42 -2.03 -7.87 -0.27
N GLY A 43 -1.17 -6.85 -0.19
CA GLY A 43 -1.28 -5.68 -1.03
C GLY A 43 -0.22 -4.61 -0.77
N VAL A 44 -0.35 -3.50 -1.49
CA VAL A 44 0.57 -2.36 -1.45
C VAL A 44 -0.19 -1.08 -1.11
N VAL A 45 0.47 -0.15 -0.41
CA VAL A 45 -0.01 1.21 -0.16
C VAL A 45 0.82 2.17 -1.00
N LEU A 46 0.18 2.98 -1.82
CA LEU A 46 0.84 3.92 -2.73
C LEU A 46 0.56 5.34 -2.27
N SER A 47 1.56 6.22 -2.35
CA SER A 47 1.36 7.65 -2.19
C SER A 47 0.65 8.25 -3.42
N ASP A 48 0.23 9.49 -3.30
CA ASP A 48 -0.29 10.29 -4.40
C ASP A 48 0.74 10.46 -5.53
N GLN A 49 2.04 10.56 -5.21
CA GLN A 49 3.16 10.65 -6.15
C GLN A 49 3.69 9.28 -6.62
N GLY A 50 3.15 8.18 -6.08
CA GLY A 50 3.56 6.82 -6.42
C GLY A 50 3.01 6.33 -7.76
N LEU A 51 3.25 5.05 -8.04
CA LEU A 51 2.65 4.38 -9.21
C LEU A 51 1.12 4.45 -9.17
N PRO A 52 0.44 4.63 -10.32
CA PRO A 52 -1.01 4.52 -10.40
C PRO A 52 -1.49 3.15 -9.90
N SER A 53 -2.65 3.13 -9.22
CA SER A 53 -3.15 1.94 -8.52
C SER A 53 -3.40 0.77 -9.47
N ILE A 54 -3.87 1.07 -10.69
CA ILE A 54 -4.05 0.09 -11.77
C ILE A 54 -2.73 -0.55 -12.22
N VAL A 55 -1.67 0.24 -12.33
CA VAL A 55 -0.34 -0.23 -12.75
C VAL A 55 0.24 -1.14 -11.66
N ALA A 56 0.11 -0.73 -10.40
CA ALA A 56 0.57 -1.55 -9.28
C ALA A 56 -0.19 -2.88 -9.16
N LYS A 57 -1.51 -2.87 -9.41
CA LYS A 57 -2.34 -4.09 -9.43
C LYS A 57 -1.87 -5.05 -10.53
N ASN A 58 -1.59 -4.52 -11.73
CA ASN A 58 -1.08 -5.31 -12.86
C ASN A 58 0.30 -5.90 -12.56
N MET A 59 1.23 -5.12 -12.00
CA MET A 59 2.55 -5.61 -11.61
C MET A 59 2.47 -6.72 -10.54
N LEU A 60 1.59 -6.56 -9.55
CA LEU A 60 1.40 -7.55 -8.49
C LEU A 60 0.74 -8.83 -9.01
N MET A 61 -0.24 -8.73 -9.91
CA MET A 61 -0.86 -9.90 -10.56
C MET A 61 0.16 -10.66 -11.41
N GLY A 62 1.02 -9.98 -12.15
CA GLY A 62 2.09 -10.61 -12.93
C GLY A 62 3.15 -11.31 -12.06
N SER A 63 3.28 -10.92 -10.79
CA SER A 63 4.30 -11.45 -9.87
C SER A 63 3.88 -12.69 -9.06
N LYS A 64 2.58 -13.01 -8.97
CA LYS A 64 2.06 -14.11 -8.14
C LYS A 64 1.57 -15.27 -9.00
N SER A 65 2.25 -16.41 -8.95
CA SER A 65 1.90 -17.66 -9.64
C SER A 65 0.96 -18.59 -8.84
N GLY A 66 0.21 -18.06 -7.87
CA GLY A 66 -0.60 -18.84 -6.91
C GLY A 66 -2.09 -18.44 -6.93
N PRO A 67 -2.95 -19.07 -6.10
CA PRO A 67 -4.41 -18.89 -6.16
C PRO A 67 -4.79 -17.42 -6.09
N VAL A 68 -5.69 -17.03 -7.00
CA VAL A 68 -6.04 -15.65 -7.40
C VAL A 68 -6.70 -14.89 -6.24
N VAL A 69 -5.88 -14.46 -5.28
CA VAL A 69 -6.25 -13.39 -4.36
C VAL A 69 -5.83 -12.10 -5.05
N LEU A 70 -6.82 -11.33 -5.51
CA LEU A 70 -6.56 -10.02 -6.11
C LEU A 70 -5.72 -9.19 -5.13
N PRO A 71 -4.56 -8.67 -5.58
CA PRO A 71 -3.71 -7.85 -4.73
C PRO A 71 -4.46 -6.57 -4.35
N LEU A 72 -4.54 -6.30 -3.04
CA LEU A 72 -5.20 -5.11 -2.51
C LEU A 72 -4.31 -3.90 -2.77
N VAL A 73 -4.87 -2.82 -3.30
CA VAL A 73 -4.13 -1.58 -3.50
C VAL A 73 -4.78 -0.48 -2.68
N ALA A 74 -4.02 0.09 -1.75
CA ALA A 74 -4.43 1.26 -0.99
C ALA A 74 -3.74 2.51 -1.52
N ARG A 75 -4.43 3.66 -1.49
CA ARG A 75 -3.88 4.96 -1.89
C ARG A 75 -3.89 5.93 -0.72
N ILE A 76 -2.76 6.55 -0.43
CA ILE A 76 -2.66 7.67 0.49
C ILE A 76 -3.09 8.93 -0.27
N VAL A 77 -4.08 9.63 0.26
CA VAL A 77 -4.66 10.83 -0.34
C VAL A 77 -4.68 11.96 0.68
N GLN A 78 -4.41 13.18 0.21
CA GLN A 78 -4.39 14.40 1.04
C GLN A 78 -5.48 15.40 0.64
N THR A 79 -6.05 15.25 -0.55
CA THR A 79 -7.10 16.14 -1.08
C THR A 79 -8.33 15.35 -1.54
N PRO A 80 -9.53 15.96 -1.51
CA PRO A 80 -10.74 15.32 -2.02
C PRO A 80 -10.65 14.93 -3.50
N ASN A 81 -10.05 15.76 -4.35
CA ASN A 81 -9.83 15.44 -5.76
C ASN A 81 -8.94 14.21 -5.96
N ALA A 82 -7.87 14.08 -5.16
CA ALA A 82 -7.02 12.89 -5.21
C ALA A 82 -7.78 11.63 -4.77
N ALA A 83 -8.65 11.75 -3.75
CA ALA A 83 -9.52 10.64 -3.33
C ALA A 83 -10.49 10.21 -4.44
N LEU A 84 -11.09 11.18 -5.15
CA LEU A 84 -12.03 10.91 -6.23
C LEU A 84 -11.35 10.22 -7.42
N ASN A 85 -10.16 10.70 -7.82
CA ASN A 85 -9.37 10.10 -8.89
C ASN A 85 -8.91 8.68 -8.51
N ALA A 86 -8.43 8.47 -7.29
CA ALA A 86 -7.99 7.17 -6.80
C ALA A 86 -9.14 6.15 -6.72
N SER A 87 -10.35 6.60 -6.36
CA SER A 87 -11.55 5.75 -6.31
C SER A 87 -12.08 5.41 -7.70
N ASN A 88 -12.33 6.41 -8.54
CA ASN A 88 -13.07 6.23 -9.80
C ASN A 88 -12.18 5.80 -10.96
N SER A 89 -11.00 6.41 -11.10
CA SER A 89 -10.15 6.23 -12.28
C SER A 89 -9.13 5.12 -12.12
N GLU A 90 -8.64 4.89 -10.89
CA GLU A 90 -7.58 3.91 -10.65
C GLU A 90 -8.06 2.63 -9.94
N GLY A 91 -9.26 2.64 -9.36
CA GLY A 91 -9.84 1.47 -8.70
C GLY A 91 -9.07 1.01 -7.46
N ALA A 92 -8.63 1.94 -6.62
CA ALA A 92 -8.00 1.60 -5.34
C ALA A 92 -9.02 0.91 -4.42
N ASP A 93 -8.62 -0.21 -3.80
CA ASP A 93 -9.47 -0.98 -2.88
C ASP A 93 -9.61 -0.27 -1.51
N PHE A 94 -8.61 0.53 -1.12
CA PHE A 94 -8.63 1.33 0.10
C PHE A 94 -8.10 2.75 -0.14
N LEU A 95 -8.67 3.72 0.58
CA LEU A 95 -8.19 5.09 0.65
C LEU A 95 -7.71 5.39 2.07
N ILE A 96 -6.49 5.91 2.19
CA ILE A 96 -5.91 6.34 3.46
C ILE A 96 -5.81 7.87 3.39
N TYR A 97 -6.75 8.56 4.02
CA TYR A 97 -6.68 10.01 4.15
C TYR A 97 -5.72 10.38 5.27
N VAL A 98 -4.57 10.98 4.95
CA VAL A 98 -3.58 11.40 5.94
C VAL A 98 -3.64 12.92 6.10
N PHE A 99 -4.17 13.38 7.23
CA PHE A 99 -4.08 14.77 7.64
C PHE A 99 -2.77 14.98 8.42
N LEU A 100 -1.69 15.34 7.72
CA LEU A 100 -0.49 15.82 8.39
C LEU A 100 -0.74 17.27 8.80
N ALA A 101 -0.92 17.50 10.11
CA ALA A 101 -0.87 18.85 10.66
C ALA A 101 0.52 19.42 10.35
N GLN A 102 0.61 20.32 9.37
CA GLN A 102 1.85 21.03 9.07
C GLN A 102 2.27 21.80 10.32
N ARG A 103 3.32 21.34 11.01
CA ARG A 103 4.09 22.22 11.90
C ARG A 103 4.83 23.20 11.00
N ARG A 104 4.20 24.35 10.73
CA ARG A 104 4.89 25.55 10.27
C ARG A 104 5.93 25.90 11.33
N ILE A 105 7.19 25.61 11.06
CA ILE A 105 8.28 26.31 11.72
C ILE A 105 8.32 27.67 11.02
N LEU A 106 7.77 28.68 11.68
CA LEU A 106 7.91 30.07 11.29
C LEU A 106 9.38 30.44 11.52
N MET A 107 10.10 30.75 10.45
CA MET A 107 11.38 31.48 10.49
C MET A 107 11.10 32.96 10.29
#